data_AF-A0A9D3XXF6-F1
#
_entry.id   AF-A0A9D3XXF6-F1
#
_cell.length_a   1.000
_cell.length_b   1.000
_cell.length_c   1.000
_cell.angle_alpha   90.00
_cell.angle_beta   90.00
_cell.angle_gamma   90.00
#
_symmetry.space_group_name_H-M   'P 1'
#
loop_
_entity.id
_entity.type
_entity.pdbx_description
1 polymer ?
#
loop_
_entity_poly.entity_id
_entity_poly.type
_entity_poly.pdbx_seq_one_letter_code
_entity_poly.pdbx_strand_id
1 'polypeptide(L)'
;MRTVSVQNSKICNPTAGWLLNFVEEKEEVKLPKFIEIGYNFSDSVDLNSETVKDKMSKMMDMLQMDELECQSIEKLTRGQGKNVLWEDERKLRVTASNFGEVILLKQETERFKRN
;
A
#
# COMPACT_ATOMS: atom_id res chain seq x y z
N MET A 1 -12.89 -3.31 0.49
CA MET A 1 -12.52 -2.77 1.81
C MET A 1 -12.18 -3.88 2.79
N ARG A 2 -11.00 -3.79 3.42
CA ARG A 2 -10.62 -4.57 4.61
C ARG A 2 -10.82 -3.66 5.83
N THR A 3 -11.38 -4.19 6.91
CA THR A 3 -11.53 -3.44 8.15
C THR A 3 -10.37 -3.76 9.07
N VAL A 4 -9.72 -2.73 9.61
CA VAL A 4 -8.66 -2.90 10.61
C VAL A 4 -9.06 -2.13 11.85
N SER A 5 -9.14 -2.83 12.98
CA SER A 5 -9.36 -2.21 14.28
C SER A 5 -8.02 -1.71 14.81
N VAL A 6 -7.88 -0.39 14.91
CA VAL A 6 -6.68 0.23 15.47
C VAL A 6 -6.80 0.17 16.99
N GLN A 7 -5.92 -0.58 17.64
CA GLN A 7 -5.68 -0.43 19.07
C GLN A 7 -4.42 0.41 19.24
N ASN A 8 -4.57 1.64 19.71
CA ASN A 8 -3.45 2.45 20.16
C ASN A 8 -2.90 1.86 21.46
N SER A 9 -2.11 0.79 21.38
CA SER A 9 -1.58 0.16 22.60
C SER A 9 -0.33 0.92 23.09
N LYS A 10 -0.52 1.69 24.17
CA LYS A 10 0.15 1.57 25.48
C LYS A 10 0.09 2.92 26.18
N ILE A 11 -0.89 3.06 27.05
CA ILE A 11 -0.84 4.04 28.12
C ILE A 11 0.36 3.66 29.00
N CYS A 12 1.50 4.32 28.79
CA CYS A 12 2.55 4.40 29.79
C CYS A 12 1.89 5.01 31.04
N ASN A 13 1.93 4.32 32.18
CA ASN A 13 1.33 4.74 33.46
C ASN A 13 1.41 6.27 33.62
N PRO A 14 0.31 7.00 33.42
CA PRO A 14 0.39 8.44 33.35
C PRO A 14 0.45 8.93 34.78
N THR A 15 1.64 9.32 35.22
CA THR A 15 1.85 9.98 36.52
C THR A 15 1.03 11.27 36.65
N ALA A 16 0.50 11.80 35.53
CA ALA A 16 -0.32 13.00 35.48
C ALA A 16 -1.79 12.64 35.18
N GLY A 17 -2.66 12.86 36.17
CA GLY A 17 -4.09 12.47 36.14
C GLY A 17 -4.95 13.12 35.04
N TRP A 18 -4.46 14.14 34.33
CA TRP A 18 -5.18 14.76 33.22
C TRP A 18 -5.21 13.89 31.94
N LEU A 19 -4.33 12.90 31.84
CA LEU A 19 -4.27 11.96 30.71
C LEU A 19 -5.35 10.86 30.77
N LEU A 20 -6.11 10.75 31.86
CA LEU A 20 -7.20 9.78 32.03
C LEU A 20 -8.48 10.17 31.28
N ASN A 21 -8.58 11.41 30.80
CA ASN A 21 -9.79 11.94 30.16
C ASN A 21 -9.79 11.82 28.63
N PHE A 22 -8.74 11.25 28.02
CA PHE A 22 -8.74 11.01 26.59
C PHE A 22 -9.55 9.75 26.29
N VAL A 23 -10.71 9.94 25.68
CA VAL A 23 -11.51 8.84 25.11
C VAL A 23 -10.71 8.20 23.99
N GLU A 24 -10.44 6.90 24.11
CA GLU A 24 -9.94 6.10 22.98
C GLU A 24 -11.07 5.95 21.96
N GLU A 25 -11.15 6.87 21.00
CA GLU A 25 -11.99 6.69 19.82
C GLU A 25 -11.40 5.55 18.98
N LYS A 26 -12.07 4.40 19.01
CA LYS A 26 -11.79 3.30 18.10
C LYS A 26 -12.37 3.64 16.73
N GLU A 27 -11.63 4.40 15.93
CA GLU A 27 -11.97 4.58 14.54
C GLU A 27 -11.71 3.28 13.76
N GLU A 28 -12.78 2.70 13.20
CA GLU A 28 -12.66 1.62 12.23
C GLU A 28 -12.27 2.20 10.88
N VAL A 29 -10.99 2.13 10.56
CA VAL A 29 -10.48 2.59 9.28
C VAL A 29 -10.61 1.48 8.24
N LYS A 30 -11.23 1.79 7.10
CA LYS A 30 -11.37 0.87 5.96
C LYS A 30 -10.15 1.01 5.05
N LEU A 31 -9.34 -0.05 4.96
CA LEU A 31 -8.23 -0.12 4.02
C LEU A 31 -8.70 -0.62 2.64
N PRO A 32 -8.05 -0.17 1.56
CA PRO A 32 -8.27 -0.73 0.23
C PRO A 32 -7.94 -2.23 0.22
N LYS A 33 -8.69 -3.01 -0.57
CA LYS A 33 -8.39 -4.44 -0.76
C LYS A 33 -7.29 -4.56 -1.81
N PHE A 34 -6.31 -5.43 -1.60
CA PHE A 34 -5.44 -5.84 -2.69
C PHE A 34 -6.25 -6.50 -3.80
N ILE A 35 -5.93 -6.12 -5.03
CA ILE A 35 -6.54 -6.65 -6.24
C ILE A 35 -5.69 -7.82 -6.71
N GLU A 36 -6.31 -8.98 -6.86
CA GLU A 36 -5.68 -10.14 -7.49
C GLU A 36 -5.92 -10.05 -9.00
N ILE A 37 -4.83 -10.03 -9.77
CA ILE A 37 -4.91 -10.07 -11.23
C ILE A 37 -5.13 -11.53 -11.64
N GLY A 38 -6.39 -11.88 -11.88
CA GLY A 38 -6.82 -13.24 -12.18
C GLY A 38 -6.79 -13.63 -13.67
N TYR A 39 -6.16 -12.82 -14.54
CA TYR A 39 -6.15 -13.09 -15.98
C TYR A 39 -4.78 -12.81 -16.59
N ASN A 40 -4.42 -13.63 -17.58
CA ASN A 40 -3.22 -13.48 -18.39
C ASN A 40 -3.62 -13.48 -19.86
N PHE A 41 -2.94 -12.67 -20.68
CA PHE A 41 -3.08 -12.73 -22.14
C PHE A 41 -2.06 -13.73 -22.70
N SER A 42 -2.47 -14.53 -23.68
CA SER A 42 -1.52 -15.34 -24.46
C SER A 42 -0.84 -14.48 -25.52
N ASP A 43 0.34 -14.91 -25.97
CA ASP A 43 1.13 -14.20 -27.00
C ASP A 43 0.40 -14.01 -28.33
N SER A 44 -0.64 -14.82 -28.58
CA SER A 44 -1.50 -14.72 -29.77
C SER A 44 -2.52 -13.57 -29.71
N VAL A 45 -2.69 -12.92 -28.56
CA VAL A 45 -3.70 -11.86 -28.37
C VAL A 45 -3.15 -10.52 -28.86
N ASP A 46 -3.93 -9.83 -29.68
CA ASP A 46 -3.62 -8.45 -30.06
C ASP A 46 -3.88 -7.49 -28.88
N LEU A 47 -2.79 -6.98 -28.30
CA LEU A 47 -2.82 -6.01 -27.19
C LEU A 47 -3.35 -4.63 -27.62
N ASN A 48 -3.39 -4.33 -28.92
CA ASN A 48 -3.95 -3.09 -29.44
C ASN A 48 -5.46 -3.16 -29.68
N SER A 49 -6.06 -4.34 -29.54
CA SER A 49 -7.51 -4.50 -29.68
C SER A 49 -8.26 -3.70 -28.62
N GLU A 50 -9.42 -3.18 -29.00
CA GLU A 50 -10.26 -2.35 -28.11
C GLU A 50 -10.62 -3.10 -26.82
N THR A 51 -10.88 -4.41 -26.93
CA THR A 51 -11.23 -5.26 -25.79
C THR A 51 -10.12 -5.40 -24.75
N VAL A 52 -8.84 -5.39 -25.18
CA VAL A 52 -7.70 -5.46 -24.26
C VAL A 52 -7.47 -4.10 -23.61
N LYS A 53 -7.57 -3.02 -24.39
CA LYS A 53 -7.47 -1.65 -23.89
C LYS A 53 -8.52 -1.36 -22.82
N ASP A 54 -9.78 -1.70 -23.08
CA ASP A 54 -10.87 -1.53 -22.11
C ASP A 54 -10.63 -2.31 -20.81
N LYS A 55 -10.14 -3.55 -20.92
CA LYS A 55 -9.80 -4.36 -19.74
C LYS A 55 -8.65 -3.76 -18.94
N MET A 56 -7.59 -3.31 -19.63
CA MET A 56 -6.45 -2.66 -18.98
C MET A 56 -6.87 -1.34 -18.32
N SER A 57 -7.69 -0.52 -18.98
CA SER A 57 -8.20 0.73 -18.41
C SER A 57 -8.96 0.47 -17.11
N LYS A 58 -9.93 -0.46 -17.14
CA LYS A 58 -10.68 -0.86 -15.94
C LYS A 58 -9.77 -1.38 -14.82
N MET A 59 -8.71 -2.11 -15.18
CA MET A 59 -7.73 -2.58 -14.20
C MET A 59 -6.96 -1.42 -13.56
N MET A 60 -6.51 -0.45 -14.36
CA MET A 60 -5.81 0.73 -13.85
C MET A 60 -6.72 1.59 -12.95
N ASP A 61 -7.98 1.75 -13.34
CA ASP A 61 -8.97 2.47 -12.53
C ASP A 61 -9.20 1.80 -11.17
N MET A 62 -9.20 0.46 -11.12
CA MET A 62 -9.30 -0.26 -9.85
C MET A 62 -8.04 -0.12 -8.98
N LEU A 63 -6.85 0.00 -9.60
CA LEU A 63 -5.58 0.18 -8.90
C LEU A 63 -5.37 1.61 -8.39
N GLN A 64 -6.16 2.56 -8.88
CA GLN A 64 -6.09 3.95 -8.45
C GLN A 64 -6.50 4.05 -6.97
N MET A 65 -5.66 4.72 -6.19
CA MET A 65 -5.92 4.97 -4.77
C MET A 65 -6.22 6.44 -4.55
N ASP A 66 -7.17 6.72 -3.67
CA ASP A 66 -7.45 8.09 -3.24
C ASP A 66 -6.44 8.59 -2.20
N GLU A 67 -6.26 9.90 -2.12
CA GLU A 67 -5.38 10.57 -1.17
C GLU A 67 -5.79 10.24 0.28
N LEU A 68 -7.09 10.11 0.57
CA LEU A 68 -7.57 9.72 1.89
C LEU A 68 -7.17 8.28 2.27
N GLU A 69 -7.14 7.37 1.29
CA GLU A 69 -6.67 5.99 1.50
C GLU A 69 -5.16 5.97 1.75
N CYS A 70 -4.39 6.77 1.01
CA CYS A 70 -2.96 6.95 1.22
C CYS A 70 -2.66 7.46 2.63
N GLN A 71 -3.38 8.50 3.09
CA GLN A 71 -3.23 9.05 4.44
C GLN A 71 -3.63 8.05 5.53
N SER A 72 -4.66 7.25 5.27
CA SER A 72 -5.09 6.19 6.18
C SER A 72 -4.01 5.13 6.35
N ILE A 73 -3.42 4.65 5.24
CA ILE A 73 -2.33 3.68 5.28
C ILE A 73 -1.11 4.26 6.00
N GLU A 74 -0.74 5.51 5.74
CA GLU A 74 0.37 6.16 6.45
C GLU A 74 0.15 6.12 7.96
N LYS A 75 -0.99 6.64 8.43
CA LYS A 75 -1.32 6.69 9.87
C LYS A 75 -1.31 5.31 10.50
N LEU A 76 -1.93 4.33 9.83
CA LEU A 76 -2.07 2.97 10.32
C LEU A 76 -0.77 2.18 10.36
N THR A 77 0.22 2.58 9.56
CA THR A 77 1.49 1.88 9.45
C THR A 77 2.66 2.62 10.11
N ARG A 78 2.36 3.72 10.84
CA ARG A 78 3.33 4.39 11.73
C ARG A 78 3.94 3.39 12.72
N GLY A 79 5.21 3.61 13.03
CA GLY A 79 6.03 2.65 13.79
C GLY A 79 6.74 1.61 12.91
N GLN A 80 6.46 1.58 11.61
CA GLN A 80 7.20 0.84 10.59
C GLN A 80 7.43 -0.63 10.99
N GLY A 81 8.68 -1.10 11.08
CA GLY A 81 8.98 -2.50 11.40
C GLY A 81 8.49 -3.01 12.76
N LYS A 82 8.01 -2.12 13.65
CA LYS A 82 7.36 -2.52 14.91
C LYS A 82 5.84 -2.70 14.77
N ASN A 83 5.28 -2.35 13.62
CA ASN A 83 3.87 -2.44 13.30
C ASN A 83 3.66 -3.53 12.25
N VAL A 84 2.89 -4.56 12.60
CA VAL A 84 2.63 -5.70 11.70
C VAL A 84 1.98 -5.26 10.39
N LEU A 85 1.12 -4.23 10.43
CA LEU A 85 0.45 -3.68 9.25
C LEU A 85 1.43 -3.06 8.25
N TRP A 86 2.56 -2.50 8.72
CA TRP A 86 3.59 -1.96 7.83
C TRP A 86 4.19 -3.04 6.94
N GLU A 87 4.44 -4.23 7.48
CA GLU A 87 4.97 -5.34 6.70
C GLU A 87 3.93 -5.86 5.70
N ASP A 88 2.69 -6.01 6.14
CA ASP A 88 1.60 -6.53 5.29
C ASP A 88 1.26 -5.59 4.13
N GLU A 89 1.26 -4.27 4.36
CA GLU A 89 1.05 -3.29 3.30
C GLU A 89 2.20 -3.24 2.29
N ARG A 90 3.43 -3.60 2.70
CA ARG A 90 4.61 -3.58 1.82
C ARG A 90 4.76 -4.82 0.96
N LYS A 91 4.32 -5.99 1.42
CA LYS A 91 4.50 -7.28 0.73
C LYS A 91 3.97 -7.28 -0.71
N LEU A 92 2.88 -6.56 -0.96
CA LEU A 92 2.18 -6.55 -2.25
C LEU A 92 2.39 -5.26 -3.04
N ARG A 93 3.34 -4.41 -2.63
CA ARG A 93 3.61 -3.12 -3.28
C ARG A 93 5.06 -3.03 -3.74
N VAL A 94 5.26 -2.30 -4.83
CA VAL A 94 6.60 -1.81 -5.19
C VAL A 94 6.95 -0.68 -4.21
N THR A 95 8.08 -0.83 -3.54
CA THR A 95 8.63 0.08 -2.54
C THR A 95 9.94 0.66 -3.04
N ALA A 96 10.36 1.79 -2.47
CA ALA A 96 11.64 2.40 -2.82
C ALA A 96 12.84 1.42 -2.70
N SER A 97 12.80 0.50 -1.73
CA SER A 97 13.88 -0.47 -1.48
C SER A 97 13.94 -1.62 -2.48
N ASN A 98 12.81 -2.08 -3.03
CA ASN A 98 12.78 -3.16 -4.04
C ASN A 98 12.55 -2.64 -5.48
N PHE A 99 12.38 -1.33 -5.65
CA PHE A 99 12.12 -0.72 -6.95
C PHE A 99 13.18 -1.12 -8.00
N GLY A 100 14.46 -1.12 -7.61
CA GLY A 100 15.56 -1.50 -8.50
C GLY A 100 15.66 -3.00 -8.81
N GLU A 101 14.93 -3.85 -8.09
CA GLU A 101 14.80 -5.28 -8.39
C GLU A 101 13.67 -5.53 -9.38
N VAL A 102 12.59 -4.75 -9.28
CA VAL A 102 11.40 -4.86 -10.14
C VAL A 102 11.61 -4.17 -11.48
N ILE A 103 12.21 -2.98 -11.47
CA ILE A 103 12.45 -2.20 -12.69
C ILE A 103 13.92 -2.30 -13.07
N LEU A 104 14.17 -3.01 -14.16
CA LEU A 104 15.47 -3.00 -14.81
C LEU A 104 15.62 -1.70 -15.60
N LEU A 105 16.75 -1.04 -15.42
CA LEU A 105 17.16 0.05 -16.28
C LEU A 105 17.36 -0.48 -17.71
N LYS A 106 17.09 0.36 -18.72
CA LYS A 106 17.49 0.05 -20.09
C LYS A 106 19.00 -0.19 -20.12
N GLN A 107 19.45 -1.08 -21.01
CA GLN A 107 20.88 -1.40 -21.15
C GLN A 107 21.76 -0.16 -21.35
N GLU A 108 21.19 0.86 -21.98
CA GLU A 108 21.80 2.15 -22.33
C GLU A 108 21.75 3.18 -21.19
N THR A 109 21.14 2.87 -20.05
CA THR A 109 21.14 3.77 -18.89
C THR A 109 22.36 3.52 -18.02
N GLU A 110 23.22 4.54 -17.89
CA GLU A 110 24.40 4.45 -17.03
C GLU A 110 24.01 4.27 -15.55
N ARG A 111 24.52 3.22 -14.92
CA ARG A 111 24.28 2.96 -13.50
C ARG A 111 25.18 3.89 -12.70
N PHE A 112 24.59 4.89 -12.02
CA PHE A 112 25.36 5.75 -11.13
C PHE A 112 25.99 4.90 -10.01
N LYS A 113 27.31 4.77 -10.03
CA LYS A 113 28.05 4.05 -8.98
C LYS A 113 28.03 4.93 -7.73
N ARG A 114 27.42 4.44 -6.66
CA ARG A 114 27.56 5.05 -5.34
C ARG A 114 28.98 4.75 -4.85
N ASN A 115 29.74 5.82 -4.57
CA ASN A 115 31.06 5.76 -3.95
C ASN A 115 30.98 5.23 -2.52
#